data_AF-A0A9D7K7X4-F1
#
_entry.id   AF-A0A9D7K7X4-F1
#
_cell.length_a   1.000
_cell.length_b   1.000
_cell.length_c   1.000
_cell.angle_alpha   90.00
_cell.angle_beta   90.00
_cell.angle_gamma   90.00
#
_symmetry.space_group_name_H-M   'P 1'
#
loop_
_entity.id
_entity.type
_entity.pdbx_description
1 polymer ?
#
loop_
_entity_poly.entity_id
_entity_poly.type
_entity_poly.pdbx_seq_one_letter_code
_entity_poly.pdbx_strand_id
1 'polypeptide(L)'
;MIPSATCLSKISVHDFNLTDNPGNVRIKSINEIPVAWNHDQLSIHLKHPNLKIDFESYGFVRPENVRYQFSLDGGNHWSMYDDRDFIFLDGISSGTYKFMVRAVMGSMPNKDQYVSDQIVLHVSLPFYKELKFHLYALFAGIGFLIFTIIYFWFFRNLQIKSGRKKIASNFFRFTPSNPN
;
A
#
# COMPACT_ATOMS: atom_id res chain seq x y z
N MET A 1 37.02 -47.55 -31.15
CA MET A 1 36.24 -46.60 -31.98
C MET A 1 35.85 -45.43 -31.09
N ILE A 2 36.12 -44.19 -31.50
CA ILE A 2 35.67 -42.99 -30.79
C ILE A 2 34.78 -42.21 -31.76
N PRO A 3 33.49 -41.97 -31.47
CA PRO A 3 32.68 -41.13 -32.34
C PRO A 3 32.95 -39.66 -31.99
N SER A 4 33.41 -38.87 -32.96
CA SER A 4 33.42 -37.42 -32.87
C SER A 4 32.16 -36.90 -33.53
N ALA A 5 31.22 -36.38 -32.74
CA ALA A 5 30.05 -35.67 -33.25
C ALA A 5 30.26 -34.17 -33.05
N THR A 6 30.74 -33.49 -34.08
CA THR A 6 30.82 -32.02 -34.10
C THR A 6 29.52 -31.50 -34.72
N CYS A 7 28.62 -30.95 -33.91
CA CYS A 7 27.42 -30.29 -34.42
C CYS A 7 27.75 -28.83 -34.73
N LEU A 8 27.70 -28.45 -36.01
CA LEU A 8 27.92 -27.09 -36.47
C LEU A 8 26.60 -26.30 -36.32
N SER A 9 26.50 -25.49 -35.27
CA SER A 9 25.41 -24.51 -35.15
C SER A 9 25.71 -23.32 -36.06
N LYS A 10 24.88 -23.13 -37.10
CA LYS A 10 24.93 -21.96 -37.99
C LYS A 10 23.89 -20.96 -37.53
N ILE A 11 24.32 -19.92 -36.83
CA ILE A 11 23.47 -18.77 -36.52
C ILE A 11 23.56 -17.78 -37.69
N SER A 12 22.42 -17.44 -38.28
CA SER A 12 22.36 -16.52 -39.42
C SER A 12 22.38 -15.08 -38.92
N VAL A 13 23.30 -14.26 -39.45
CA VAL A 13 23.45 -12.84 -39.05
C VAL A 13 22.19 -12.02 -39.34
N HIS A 14 21.36 -12.46 -40.28
CA HIS A 14 20.10 -11.78 -40.65
C HIS A 14 18.97 -12.04 -39.64
N ASP A 15 19.11 -13.04 -38.77
CA ASP A 15 18.15 -13.31 -37.68
C ASP A 15 18.43 -12.38 -36.47
N PHE A 16 19.61 -11.74 -36.44
CA PHE A 16 19.91 -10.70 -35.47
C PHE A 16 19.35 -9.37 -35.95
N ASN A 17 18.20 -8.98 -35.41
CA ASN A 17 17.73 -7.62 -35.58
C ASN A 17 18.56 -6.68 -34.69
N LEU A 18 19.60 -6.08 -35.26
CA LEU A 18 20.46 -5.07 -34.62
C LEU A 18 19.86 -3.65 -34.72
N THR A 19 18.63 -3.49 -35.22
CA THR A 19 17.99 -2.17 -35.21
C THR A 19 17.63 -1.78 -33.78
N ASP A 20 18.36 -0.80 -33.26
CA ASP A 20 18.08 0.06 -32.10
C ASP A 20 17.03 -0.51 -31.14
N ASN A 21 17.41 -1.50 -30.34
CA ASN A 21 16.71 -1.72 -29.08
C ASN A 21 17.33 -0.72 -28.09
N PRO A 22 16.65 0.40 -27.76
CA PRO A 22 17.22 1.46 -26.93
C PRO A 22 17.68 0.96 -25.56
N GLY A 23 17.26 -0.25 -25.17
CA GLY A 23 17.42 -0.83 -23.86
C GLY A 23 16.02 -1.10 -23.31
N ASN A 24 15.90 -2.06 -22.41
CA ASN A 24 14.68 -2.36 -21.66
C ASN A 24 14.72 -1.69 -20.29
N VAL A 25 13.57 -1.58 -19.64
CA VAL A 25 13.48 -1.19 -18.23
C VAL A 25 13.01 -2.38 -17.42
N ARG A 26 13.44 -2.45 -16.16
CA ARG A 26 12.98 -3.45 -15.20
C ARG A 26 12.85 -2.88 -13.81
N ILE A 27 11.88 -3.39 -13.07
CA ILE A 27 11.74 -3.20 -11.63
C ILE A 27 12.76 -4.11 -10.92
N LYS A 28 13.68 -3.49 -10.19
CA LYS A 28 14.82 -4.15 -9.56
C LYS A 28 14.49 -4.64 -8.16
N SER A 29 13.99 -3.74 -7.33
CA SER A 29 13.68 -4.00 -5.93
C SER A 29 12.53 -3.15 -5.43
N ILE A 30 11.82 -3.67 -4.44
CA ILE A 30 10.76 -2.94 -3.76
C ILE A 30 11.01 -3.05 -2.26
N ASN A 31 11.25 -1.92 -1.60
CA ASN A 31 11.67 -1.85 -0.20
C ASN A 31 12.81 -2.82 0.12
N GLU A 32 13.86 -2.78 -0.70
CA GLU A 32 15.06 -3.62 -0.58
C GLU A 32 14.83 -5.12 -0.86
N ILE A 33 13.58 -5.52 -1.15
CA ILE A 33 13.26 -6.89 -1.58
C ILE A 33 13.50 -6.98 -3.08
N PRO A 34 14.43 -7.83 -3.55
CA PRO A 34 14.68 -7.98 -4.98
C PRO A 34 13.46 -8.60 -5.68
N VAL A 35 13.13 -8.07 -6.86
CA VAL A 35 12.04 -8.59 -7.70
C VAL A 35 12.63 -9.57 -8.71
N ALA A 36 11.96 -10.71 -8.94
CA ALA A 36 12.39 -11.69 -9.94
C ALA A 36 12.37 -11.09 -11.35
N TRP A 37 13.15 -11.66 -12.28
CA TRP A 37 13.15 -11.20 -13.68
C TRP A 37 11.80 -11.38 -14.37
N ASN A 38 11.15 -12.53 -14.13
CA ASN A 38 9.79 -12.77 -14.56
C ASN A 38 8.86 -12.59 -13.36
N HIS A 39 8.09 -11.51 -13.35
CA HIS A 39 7.21 -11.17 -12.25
C HIS A 39 5.88 -10.63 -12.77
N ASP A 40 4.79 -11.14 -12.22
CA ASP A 40 3.44 -10.63 -12.50
C ASP A 40 2.88 -9.90 -11.28
N GLN A 41 3.17 -10.43 -10.09
CA GLN A 41 2.62 -9.95 -8.82
C GLN A 41 3.63 -10.09 -7.68
N LEU A 42 3.54 -9.18 -6.71
CA LEU A 42 4.31 -9.23 -5.48
C LEU A 42 3.45 -8.77 -4.30
N SER A 43 3.43 -9.59 -3.24
CA SER A 43 2.78 -9.25 -1.98
C SER A 43 3.82 -8.76 -0.98
N ILE A 44 3.61 -7.57 -0.44
CA ILE A 44 4.52 -6.93 0.49
C ILE A 44 3.76 -6.56 1.75
N HIS A 45 4.34 -6.93 2.89
CA HIS A 45 3.89 -6.47 4.19
C HIS A 45 4.73 -5.29 4.65
N LEU A 46 4.13 -4.11 4.68
CA LEU A 46 4.80 -2.87 5.02
C LEU A 46 4.69 -2.57 6.51
N LYS A 47 5.85 -2.35 7.16
CA LYS A 47 5.89 -1.86 8.53
C LYS A 47 5.53 -0.38 8.62
N HIS A 48 5.80 0.40 7.57
CA HIS A 48 5.57 1.85 7.50
C HIS A 48 4.88 2.17 6.17
N PRO A 49 4.10 3.26 6.08
CA PRO A 49 3.38 3.65 4.86
C PRO A 49 4.30 4.21 3.76
N ASN A 50 5.56 3.76 3.73
CA ASN A 50 6.59 4.24 2.84
C ASN A 50 6.95 3.10 1.89
N LEU A 51 6.85 3.37 0.59
CA LEU A 51 7.17 2.41 -0.46
C LEU A 51 8.28 3.00 -1.33
N LYS A 52 9.43 2.34 -1.32
CA LYS A 52 10.53 2.61 -2.23
C LYS A 52 10.53 1.55 -3.33
N ILE A 53 10.56 1.98 -4.58
CA ILE A 53 10.68 1.09 -5.74
C ILE A 53 11.91 1.53 -6.52
N ASP A 54 12.87 0.64 -6.67
CA ASP A 54 14.05 0.84 -7.49
C ASP A 54 13.83 0.14 -8.84
N PHE A 55 14.22 0.79 -9.92
CA PHE A 55 14.13 0.28 -11.28
C PHE A 55 15.42 0.59 -12.02
N GLU A 56 15.71 -0.14 -13.08
CA GLU A 56 16.94 0.06 -13.84
C GLU A 56 16.68 -0.18 -15.32
N SER A 57 17.48 0.47 -16.17
CA SER A 57 17.54 0.19 -17.59
C SER A 57 18.67 -0.79 -17.88
N TYR A 58 18.44 -1.70 -18.83
CA TYR A 58 19.42 -2.70 -19.27
C TYR A 58 19.37 -2.86 -20.79
N GLY A 59 20.52 -3.01 -21.44
CA GLY A 59 20.61 -3.10 -22.88
C GLY A 59 22.06 -3.25 -23.35
N PHE A 60 22.25 -3.50 -24.65
CA PHE A 60 23.58 -3.66 -25.25
C PHE A 60 24.43 -2.40 -25.17
N VAL A 61 23.79 -1.22 -25.23
CA VAL A 61 24.43 0.08 -25.00
C VAL A 61 23.74 0.69 -23.79
N ARG A 62 24.49 0.96 -22.72
CA ARG A 62 23.94 1.68 -21.57
C ARG A 62 23.66 3.12 -22.02
N PRO A 63 22.41 3.59 -22.02
CA PRO A 63 22.13 4.94 -22.44
C PRO A 63 22.66 5.92 -21.40
N GLU A 64 23.34 6.98 -21.85
CA GLU A 64 23.88 8.01 -20.95
C GLU A 64 22.78 8.86 -20.30
N ASN A 65 21.65 9.04 -20.99
CA ASN A 65 20.53 9.85 -20.55
C ASN A 65 19.25 9.01 -20.55
N VAL A 66 18.88 8.47 -19.40
CA VAL A 66 17.64 7.71 -19.21
C VAL A 66 16.70 8.50 -18.31
N ARG A 67 15.46 8.67 -18.76
CA ARG A 67 14.41 9.34 -18.00
C ARG A 67 13.25 8.39 -17.81
N TYR A 68 12.78 8.29 -16.58
CA TYR A 68 11.75 7.38 -16.16
C TYR A 68 10.44 8.12 -15.90
N GLN A 69 9.35 7.43 -16.16
CA GLN A 69 8.02 7.77 -15.67
C GLN A 69 7.40 6.54 -15.06
N PHE A 70 6.57 6.76 -14.05
CA PHE A 70 5.85 5.69 -13.39
C PHE A 70 4.36 6.01 -13.31
N SER A 71 3.58 4.97 -13.08
CA SER A 71 2.15 5.01 -12.83
C SER A 71 1.81 3.97 -11.77
N LEU A 72 0.85 4.29 -10.89
CA LEU A 72 0.35 3.39 -9.84
C LEU A 72 -1.00 2.75 -10.20
N ASP A 73 -1.59 3.17 -11.32
CA ASP A 73 -2.94 2.84 -11.74
C ASP A 73 -2.99 2.19 -13.13
N GLY A 74 -1.91 1.50 -13.50
CA GLY A 74 -1.88 0.75 -14.75
C GLY A 74 -1.77 1.62 -16.01
N GLY A 75 -1.20 2.81 -15.88
CA GLY A 75 -0.89 3.71 -17.00
C GLY A 75 -1.96 4.76 -17.30
N ASN A 76 -2.95 4.95 -16.44
CA ASN A 76 -3.95 6.01 -16.63
C ASN A 76 -3.35 7.39 -16.28
N HIS A 77 -2.59 7.46 -15.18
CA HIS A 77 -1.88 8.67 -14.78
C HIS A 77 -0.38 8.39 -14.67
N TRP A 78 0.40 9.15 -15.44
CA TRP A 78 1.85 9.07 -15.45
C TRP A 78 2.46 10.25 -14.69
N SER A 79 3.54 9.98 -13.99
CA SER A 79 4.38 11.01 -13.37
C SER A 79 5.05 11.92 -14.42
N MET A 80 5.64 13.02 -13.96
CA MET A 80 6.63 13.73 -14.78
C MET A 80 7.86 12.85 -15.01
N TYR A 81 8.59 13.12 -16.11
CA TYR A 81 9.87 12.48 -16.37
C TYR A 81 10.88 12.86 -15.29
N ASP A 82 11.64 11.88 -14.84
CA ASP A 82 12.68 12.04 -13.83
C ASP A 82 13.91 11.19 -14.20
N ASP A 83 15.10 11.66 -13.84
CA ASP A 83 16.36 10.98 -14.14
C ASP A 83 16.71 9.94 -13.04
N ARG A 84 15.99 9.98 -11.92
CA ARG A 84 16.15 9.04 -10.80
C ARG A 84 15.68 7.64 -11.18
N ASP A 85 16.48 6.64 -10.79
CA ASP A 85 16.24 5.21 -10.94
C ASP A 85 15.45 4.59 -9.78
N PHE A 86 14.83 5.45 -8.97
CA PHE A 86 13.97 5.03 -7.87
C PHE A 86 12.84 6.02 -7.65
N ILE A 87 11.80 5.53 -6.99
CA ILE A 87 10.76 6.37 -6.41
C ILE A 87 10.56 6.07 -4.93
N PHE A 88 10.24 7.13 -4.19
CA PHE A 88 9.74 7.06 -2.83
C PHE A 88 8.30 7.57 -2.77
N LEU A 89 7.38 6.70 -2.36
CA LEU A 89 5.97 7.02 -2.14
C LEU A 89 5.72 7.00 -0.63
N ASP A 90 5.25 8.13 -0.11
CA ASP A 90 4.82 8.26 1.29
C ASP A 90 3.29 8.18 1.36
N GLY A 91 2.78 7.71 2.50
CA GLY A 91 1.35 7.61 2.77
C GLY A 91 0.64 6.54 1.93
N ILE A 92 1.29 5.45 1.53
CA ILE A 92 0.59 4.38 0.81
C ILE A 92 -0.33 3.61 1.77
N SER A 93 -1.59 3.40 1.38
CA SER A 93 -2.56 2.60 2.13
C SER A 93 -2.47 1.12 1.76
N SER A 94 -3.09 0.23 2.54
CA SER A 94 -3.26 -1.15 2.09
C SER A 94 -4.13 -1.19 0.83
N GLY A 95 -3.79 -2.09 -0.09
CA GLY A 95 -4.54 -2.25 -1.33
C GLY A 95 -3.75 -2.96 -2.42
N THR A 96 -4.38 -3.03 -3.59
CA THR A 96 -3.76 -3.55 -4.80
C THR A 96 -3.43 -2.39 -5.72
N TYR A 97 -2.17 -2.26 -6.11
CA TYR A 97 -1.69 -1.22 -7.03
C TYR A 97 -1.16 -1.89 -8.28
N LYS A 98 -1.39 -1.28 -9.44
CA LYS A 98 -0.77 -1.73 -10.70
C LYS A 98 0.35 -0.76 -11.03
N PHE A 99 1.55 -1.08 -10.55
CA PHE A 99 2.72 -0.26 -10.80
C PHE A 99 3.24 -0.52 -12.21
N MET A 100 3.46 0.55 -12.95
CA MET A 100 4.09 0.51 -14.26
C MET A 100 5.21 1.53 -14.28
N VAL A 101 6.34 1.16 -14.85
CA VAL A 101 7.45 2.05 -15.14
C VAL A 101 7.72 2.03 -16.62
N ARG A 102 8.04 3.19 -17.19
CA ARG A 102 8.55 3.31 -18.56
C ARG A 102 9.78 4.18 -18.59
N ALA A 103 10.66 3.91 -19.53
CA ALA A 103 11.89 4.67 -19.73
C ALA A 103 11.96 5.25 -21.15
N VAL A 104 12.58 6.42 -21.26
CA VAL A 104 13.04 7.02 -22.51
C VAL A 104 14.55 7.10 -22.45
N MET A 105 15.21 6.66 -23.52
CA MET A 105 16.66 6.55 -23.59
C MET A 105 17.17 7.42 -24.75
N GLY A 106 18.09 8.35 -24.43
CA GLY A 106 18.68 9.27 -25.42
C GLY A 106 17.76 10.43 -25.84
N SER A 107 18.08 11.02 -27.00
CA SER A 107 17.39 12.21 -27.55
C SER A 107 16.11 11.88 -28.30
N MET A 108 15.65 10.63 -28.32
CA MET A 108 14.51 10.19 -29.11
C MET A 108 13.20 10.63 -28.43
N PRO A 109 12.42 11.57 -29.02
CA PRO A 109 11.19 12.07 -28.43
C PRO A 109 9.96 11.34 -29.01
N ASN A 110 10.15 10.18 -29.65
CA ASN A 110 9.05 9.48 -30.30
C ASN A 110 8.29 8.64 -29.28
N LYS A 111 6.98 8.88 -29.18
CA LYS A 111 6.08 8.23 -28.21
C LYS A 111 5.93 6.71 -28.43
N ASP A 112 6.48 6.17 -29.51
CA ASP A 112 6.29 4.78 -29.90
C ASP A 112 7.48 3.88 -29.51
N GLN A 113 8.49 4.43 -28.81
CA GLN A 113 9.70 3.70 -28.40
C GLN A 113 9.86 3.60 -26.88
N TYR A 114 8.77 3.72 -26.12
CA TYR A 114 8.84 3.48 -24.68
C TYR A 114 9.04 1.99 -24.42
N VAL A 115 10.05 1.66 -23.63
CA VAL A 115 10.11 0.36 -22.96
C VAL A 115 9.44 0.48 -21.60
N SER A 116 8.65 -0.52 -21.24
CA SER A 116 7.90 -0.54 -20.00
C SER A 116 8.01 -1.88 -19.29
N ASP A 117 7.87 -1.82 -17.98
CA ASP A 117 7.76 -2.97 -17.09
C ASP A 117 6.56 -2.75 -16.16
N GLN A 118 5.92 -3.83 -15.71
CA GLN A 118 4.71 -3.77 -14.89
C GLN A 118 4.69 -4.84 -13.81
N ILE A 119 4.15 -4.47 -12.65
CA ILE A 119 3.93 -5.40 -11.55
C ILE A 119 2.65 -5.06 -10.79
N VAL A 120 1.91 -6.10 -10.38
CA VAL A 120 0.79 -5.96 -9.45
C VAL A 120 1.32 -6.04 -8.02
N LEU A 121 1.13 -4.96 -7.25
CA LEU A 121 1.57 -4.87 -5.86
C LEU A 121 0.40 -5.06 -4.92
N HIS A 122 0.49 -6.08 -4.07
CA HIS A 122 -0.43 -6.26 -2.95
C HIS A 122 0.23 -5.74 -1.68
N VAL A 123 -0.17 -4.55 -1.27
CA VAL A 123 0.37 -3.86 -0.11
C VAL A 123 -0.54 -4.10 1.08
N SER A 124 0.04 -4.59 2.18
CA SER A 124 -0.66 -4.76 3.46
C SER A 124 0.05 -3.97 4.57
N LEU A 125 -0.71 -3.12 5.26
CA LEU A 125 -0.28 -2.37 6.44
C LEU A 125 -1.02 -2.86 7.69
N PRO A 126 -0.42 -2.72 8.89
CA PRO A 126 -1.15 -2.87 10.14
C PRO A 126 -2.29 -1.84 10.24
N PHE A 127 -3.46 -2.27 10.72
CA PHE A 127 -4.69 -1.46 10.73
C PHE A 127 -4.54 -0.10 11.42
N TYR A 128 -3.67 0.02 12.44
CA TYR A 128 -3.43 1.25 13.18
C TYR A 128 -2.55 2.27 12.45
N LYS A 129 -1.94 1.88 11.33
CA LYS A 129 -1.14 2.75 10.45
C LYS A 129 -1.88 3.15 9.18
N GLU A 130 -3.12 2.70 9.01
CA GLU A 130 -3.96 3.12 7.90
C GLU A 130 -4.25 4.61 7.96
N LEU A 131 -4.25 5.27 6.81
CA LEU A 131 -4.57 6.69 6.69
C LEU A 131 -5.89 7.05 7.35
N LYS A 132 -6.90 6.16 7.29
CA LYS A 132 -8.23 6.39 7.87
C LYS A 132 -8.37 5.97 9.34
N PHE A 133 -7.32 5.40 9.93
CA PHE A 133 -7.37 4.88 11.29
C PHE A 133 -7.70 5.96 12.34
N HIS A 134 -7.14 7.16 12.18
CA HIS A 134 -7.38 8.26 13.11
C HIS A 134 -8.87 8.65 13.20
N LEU A 135 -9.60 8.59 12.08
CA LEU A 135 -11.05 8.83 12.05
C LEU A 135 -11.79 7.74 12.83
N TYR A 136 -11.47 6.46 12.60
CA TYR A 136 -12.09 5.35 13.33
C TYR A 136 -11.79 5.42 14.84
N ALA A 137 -10.54 5.73 15.21
CA ALA A 137 -10.15 5.90 16.60
C ALA A 137 -10.89 7.06 17.27
N LEU A 138 -11.10 8.17 16.56
CA LEU A 138 -11.88 9.31 17.05
C LEU A 138 -13.34 8.93 17.30
N PHE A 139 -14.00 8.27 16.35
CA PHE A 139 -15.39 7.84 16.53
C PHE A 139 -15.55 6.80 17.65
N ALA A 140 -14.61 5.85 17.75
CA ALA A 140 -14.59 4.89 18.84
C ALA A 140 -14.40 5.59 20.20
N GLY A 141 -13.51 6.58 20.27
CA GLY A 141 -13.28 7.37 21.48
C GLY A 141 -14.51 8.18 21.91
N ILE A 142 -15.18 8.85 20.97
CA ILE A 142 -16.44 9.58 21.25
C ILE A 142 -17.54 8.62 21.69
N GLY A 143 -17.69 7.47 21.01
CA GLY A 143 -18.65 6.44 21.38
C GLY A 143 -18.41 5.92 22.80
N PHE A 144 -17.14 5.68 23.15
CA PHE A 144 -16.76 5.28 24.50
C PHE A 144 -17.09 6.37 25.54
N LEU A 145 -16.80 7.64 25.27
CA LEU A 145 -17.15 8.75 26.16
C LEU A 145 -18.66 8.84 26.38
N ILE A 146 -19.45 8.83 25.31
CA ILE A 146 -20.93 8.88 25.41
C ILE A 146 -21.44 7.69 26.22
N PHE A 147 -20.91 6.48 25.97
CA PHE A 147 -21.28 5.29 26.72
C PHE A 147 -20.99 5.45 28.21
N THR A 148 -19.82 5.97 28.60
CA THR A 148 -19.48 6.21 30.02
C THR A 148 -20.38 7.26 30.67
N ILE A 149 -20.76 8.32 29.95
CA ILE A 149 -21.67 9.37 30.44
C ILE A 149 -23.07 8.79 30.67
N ILE A 150 -23.60 8.02 29.71
CA ILE A 150 -24.91 7.37 29.82
C ILE A 150 -24.91 6.37 30.98
N TYR A 151 -23.88 5.53 31.07
CA TYR A 151 -23.73 4.56 32.15
C TYR A 151 -23.71 5.23 33.53
N PHE A 152 -22.92 6.29 33.68
CA PHE A 152 -22.83 7.06 34.92
C PHE A 152 -24.17 7.74 35.28
N TRP A 153 -24.84 8.35 34.31
CA TRP A 153 -26.13 9.01 34.52
C TRP A 153 -27.22 8.01 34.93
N PHE A 154 -27.28 6.86 34.27
CA PHE A 154 -28.21 5.78 34.59
C PHE A 154 -27.97 5.24 36.01
N PHE A 155 -26.70 4.96 36.37
CA PHE A 155 -26.34 4.45 37.68
C PHE A 155 -26.67 5.44 38.79
N ARG A 156 -26.38 6.74 38.59
CA ARG A 156 -26.76 7.81 39.53
C ARG A 156 -28.26 7.87 39.74
N ASN A 157 -29.06 7.76 38.67
CA ASN A 157 -30.52 7.78 38.76
C ASN A 157 -31.08 6.56 39.52
N LEU A 158 -30.45 5.38 39.41
CA LEU A 158 -30.83 4.21 40.19
C LEU A 158 -30.56 4.39 41.69
N GLN A 159 -29.41 4.96 42.06
CA GLN A 159 -29.08 5.21 43.47
C GLN A 159 -30.09 6.16 44.13
N ILE A 160 -30.49 7.25 43.45
CA ILE A 160 -31.50 8.20 43.96
C ILE A 160 -32.85 7.50 44.21
N LYS A 161 -33.29 6.61 43.31
CA LYS A 161 -34.55 5.85 43.48
C LYS A 161 -34.47 4.88 44.67
N SER A 162 -33.33 4.25 44.90
CA SER A 162 -33.15 3.34 46.04
C SER A 162 -33.15 4.06 47.39
N GLY A 163 -32.57 5.27 47.46
CA GLY A 163 -32.59 6.12 48.66
C GLY A 163 -34.00 6.60 49.02
N ARG A 164 -34.78 7.05 48.03
CA ARG A 164 -36.18 7.47 48.22
C ARG A 164 -37.07 6.35 48.78
N LYS A 165 -36.90 5.11 48.32
CA LYS A 165 -37.65 3.95 48.83
C LYS A 165 -37.36 3.68 50.32
N LYS A 166 -36.10 3.80 50.75
CA LYS A 166 -35.71 3.63 52.17
C LYS A 166 -36.31 4.72 53.07
N ILE A 167 -36.38 5.96 52.60
CA ILE A 167 -36.98 7.08 53.35
C ILE A 167 -38.49 6.88 53.48
N ALA A 168 -39.18 6.52 52.40
CA ALA A 168 -40.62 6.27 52.43
C ALA A 168 -41.00 5.07 53.34
N SER A 169 -40.25 3.97 53.30
CA SER A 169 -40.51 2.83 54.18
C SER A 169 -40.27 3.15 55.67
N ASN A 170 -39.30 4.01 55.98
CA ASN A 170 -39.08 4.45 57.36
C ASN A 170 -40.20 5.39 57.83
N PHE A 171 -40.68 6.30 56.99
CA PHE A 171 -41.78 7.21 57.35
C PHE A 171 -43.07 6.46 57.72
N PHE A 172 -43.41 5.40 56.98
CA PHE A 172 -44.58 4.55 57.30
C PHE A 172 -44.46 3.73 58.59
N ARG A 173 -43.25 3.55 59.15
CA ARG A 173 -43.07 2.89 60.46
C ARG A 173 -43.27 3.84 61.65
N PHE A 174 -43.30 5.16 61.42
CA PHE A 174 -43.39 6.16 62.49
C PHE A 174 -44.77 6.83 62.62
N THR A 175 -45.79 6.41 61.86
CA THR A 175 -47.17 6.86 62.12
C THR A 175 -47.75 6.10 63.31
N PRO A 176 -47.94 6.72 64.50
CA PRO A 176 -48.59 6.06 65.63
C PRO A 176 -50.04 5.73 65.25
N SER A 177 -50.43 4.47 65.43
CA SER A 177 -51.83 4.05 65.33
C SER A 177 -52.60 4.77 66.43
N ASN A 178 -53.48 5.70 66.04
CA ASN A 178 -54.39 6.37 66.96
C ASN A 178 -55.36 5.33 67.55
N PRO A 179 -55.32 5.05 68.86
CA PRO A 179 -56.34 4.23 69.49
C PRO A 179 -57.57 5.12 69.75
N ASN A 180 -58.71 4.68 69.24
CA ASN A 180 -60.03 5.22 69.58
C ASN A 180 -60.33 5.04 71.08
#